data_AF-A0A1H6TEG6-F1
#
_entry.id   AF-A0A1H6TEG6-F1
#
_cell.length_a   1.000
_cell.length_b   1.000
_cell.length_c   1.000
_cell.angle_alpha   90.00
_cell.angle_beta   90.00
_cell.angle_gamma   90.00
#
_symmetry.space_group_name_H-M   'P 1'
#
loop_
_entity.id
_entity.type
_entity.pdbx_description
1 polymer ?
#
loop_
_entity_poly.entity_id
_entity_poly.type
_entity_poly.pdbx_seq_one_letter_code
_entity_poly.pdbx_strand_id
1 'polypeptide(L)' 'MEKKKLYWRICCVAAIGLCILTFTPLVIPQGIATPALGGVPYSLWTSFIITVLLVVLTYIGTRVHPGMQNEEEDL' A
#
# COMPACT_ATOMS: atom_id res chain seq x y z
N MET A 1 24.62 -0.31 -0.85
CA MET A 1 24.06 -0.75 -2.14
C MET A 1 22.92 -1.78 -1.98
N GLU A 2 23.04 -2.79 -1.11
CA GLU A 2 22.00 -3.85 -1.01
C GLU A 2 20.75 -3.49 -0.20
N LYS A 3 20.88 -2.76 0.91
CA LYS A 3 19.75 -2.44 1.79
C LYS A 3 18.66 -1.61 1.09
N LYS A 4 19.04 -0.62 0.27
CA LYS A 4 18.10 0.20 -0.53
C LYS A 4 17.27 -0.67 -1.49
N LYS A 5 17.91 -1.63 -2.19
CA LYS A 5 17.21 -2.59 -3.06
C LYS A 5 16.27 -3.50 -2.26
N LEU A 6 16.66 -3.93 -1.05
CA LEU A 6 15.81 -4.72 -0.16
C LEU A 6 14.57 -3.94 0.29
N TYR A 7 14.73 -2.68 0.75
CA TYR A 7 13.62 -1.83 1.16
C TYR A 7 12.65 -1.52 0.01
N TRP A 8 13.17 -1.26 -1.18
CA TRP A 8 12.37 -1.10 -2.38
C TRP A 8 11.56 -2.37 -2.69
N ARG A 9 12.20 -3.54 -2.65
CA ARG A 9 11.54 -4.83 -2.91
C ARG A 9 10.47 -5.14 -1.86
N ILE A 10 10.72 -4.82 -0.59
CA ILE A 10 9.73 -4.93 0.50
C ILE A 10 8.56 -3.98 0.25
N CYS A 11 8.80 -2.73 -0.17
CA CYS A 11 7.72 -1.81 -0.55
C CYS A 11 6.88 -2.40 -1.71
N CYS A 12 7.50 -2.90 -2.77
CA CYS A 12 6.75 -3.50 -3.88
C CYS A 12 5.90 -4.70 -3.43
N VAL A 13 6.47 -5.62 -2.63
CA VAL A 13 5.73 -6.78 -2.12
C VAL A 13 4.58 -6.34 -1.19
N ALA A 14 4.81 -5.34 -0.33
CA ALA A 14 3.79 -4.80 0.55
C ALA A 14 2.63 -4.14 -0.23
N ALA A 15 2.93 -3.37 -1.28
CA ALA A 15 1.92 -2.77 -2.15
C ALA A 15 1.04 -3.84 -2.81
N ILE A 16 1.67 -4.86 -3.40
CA ILE A 16 0.97 -5.98 -4.04
C ILE A 16 0.12 -6.73 -3.01
N GLY A 17 0.67 -6.99 -1.82
CA GLY A 17 -0.04 -7.64 -0.71
C GLY A 17 -1.29 -6.85 -0.27
N LEU A 18 -1.17 -5.53 -0.13
CA LEU A 18 -2.31 -4.64 0.18
C LEU A 18 -3.39 -4.68 -0.91
N CYS A 19 -3.01 -4.69 -2.19
CA CYS A 19 -3.95 -4.82 -3.30
C CYS A 19 -4.71 -6.14 -3.24
N ILE A 20 -4.03 -7.26 -3.01
CA ILE A 20 -4.67 -8.57 -2.87
C ILE A 20 -5.61 -8.58 -1.66
N LEU A 21 -5.16 -8.08 -0.51
CA LEU A 21 -5.95 -8.01 0.72
C LEU A 21 -7.25 -7.23 0.53
N THR A 22 -7.23 -6.15 -0.27
CA THR A 22 -8.42 -5.32 -0.54
C THR A 22 -9.58 -6.13 -1.12
N PHE A 23 -9.30 -7.13 -1.96
CA PHE A 23 -10.32 -7.97 -2.58
C PHE A 23 -10.63 -9.24 -1.78
N THR A 24 -9.98 -9.45 -0.64
CA THR A 24 -10.30 -10.59 0.23
C THR A 24 -11.57 -10.34 1.03
N PRO A 25 -12.30 -11.40 1.41
CA PRO A 25 -13.47 -11.30 2.27
C PRO A 25 -13.17 -10.70 3.66
N LEU A 26 -11.89 -10.51 4.01
CA LEU A 26 -11.46 -9.81 5.22
C LEU A 26 -11.78 -8.31 5.16
N VAL A 27 -11.68 -7.70 3.99
CA VAL A 27 -11.99 -6.27 3.74
C VAL A 27 -13.40 -6.11 3.20
N ILE A 28 -13.85 -7.06 2.37
CA ILE A 28 -15.19 -7.06 1.77
C ILE A 28 -16.00 -8.24 2.35
N PRO A 29 -16.51 -8.12 3.58
CA PRO A 29 -17.36 -9.15 4.16
C PRO A 29 -18.62 -9.35 3.31
N GLN A 30 -18.95 -10.61 3.04
CA GLN A 30 -20.12 -10.98 2.27
C GLN A 30 -21.37 -10.85 3.15
N GLY A 31 -22.25 -9.91 2.82
CA GLY A 31 -23.59 -9.81 3.43
C GLY A 31 -23.68 -9.16 4.81
N ILE A 32 -22.59 -8.65 5.39
CA ILE A 32 -22.59 -8.00 6.71
C ILE A 32 -21.90 -6.62 6.61
N ALA A 33 -22.64 -5.55 6.87
CA ALA A 33 -22.13 -4.17 6.84
C ALA A 33 -21.62 -3.67 8.20
N THR A 34 -21.70 -4.51 9.25
CA THR A 34 -21.25 -4.18 10.61
C THR A 34 -19.81 -4.62 10.83
N PRO A 35 -18.98 -3.83 11.55
CA PRO A 35 -19.31 -2.58 12.24
C PRO A 35 -19.32 -1.36 11.31
N ALA A 36 -20.38 -0.56 11.42
CA ALA A 36 -20.48 0.74 10.74
C ALA A 36 -19.84 1.82 11.62
N LEU A 37 -18.98 2.65 11.05
CA LEU A 37 -18.40 3.82 11.73
C LEU A 37 -19.17 5.07 11.31
N GLY A 38 -19.93 5.68 12.22
CA GLY A 38 -20.67 6.92 11.92
C GLY A 38 -21.68 6.79 10.77
N GLY A 39 -22.21 5.59 10.52
CA GLY A 39 -23.09 5.29 9.38
C GLY A 39 -22.36 4.83 8.11
N VAL A 40 -21.02 4.82 8.10
CA VAL A 40 -20.22 4.29 6.99
C VAL A 40 -20.04 2.78 7.15
N PRO A 41 -20.44 1.96 6.14
CA PRO A 41 -20.23 0.51 6.11
C PRO A 41 -18.76 0.10 6.29
N TYR A 42 -18.53 -1.07 6.89
CA TYR A 42 -17.20 -1.64 7.11
C TYR A 42 -16.30 -1.62 5.86
N SER A 43 -16.80 -2.11 4.73
CA SER A 43 -16.04 -2.18 3.49
C SER A 43 -15.57 -0.83 2.96
N LEU A 44 -16.33 0.24 3.22
CA LEU A 44 -16.02 1.59 2.72
C LEU A 44 -14.92 2.25 3.54
N TRP A 45 -15.05 2.27 4.88
CA TRP A 45 -14.01 2.91 5.69
C TRP A 45 -12.71 2.09 5.73
N THR A 46 -12.79 0.76 5.63
CA THR A 46 -11.59 -0.10 5.55
C THR A 46 -10.84 0.08 4.24
N SER A 47 -11.54 0.09 3.10
CA SER A 47 -10.91 0.37 1.80
C SER A 47 -10.32 1.78 1.71
N PHE A 48 -10.94 2.75 2.39
CA PHE A 48 -10.37 4.10 2.53
C PHE A 48 -9.03 4.07 3.28
N ILE A 49 -8.96 3.40 4.44
CA ILE A 49 -7.70 3.24 5.20
C ILE A 49 -6.63 2.54 4.37
N ILE A 50 -7.01 1.49 3.62
CA ILE A 50 -6.09 0.78 2.73
C ILE A 50 -5.55 1.72 1.63
N THR A 51 -6.40 2.58 1.08
CA THR A 51 -5.99 3.57 0.07
C THR A 51 -5.00 4.56 0.67
N VAL A 52 -5.23 5.06 1.89
CA VAL A 52 -4.29 5.93 2.60
C VAL A 52 -2.96 5.22 2.85
N LEU A 53 -2.98 3.96 3.27
CA LEU A 53 -1.78 3.13 3.43
C LEU A 53 -1.01 2.98 2.12
N LEU A 54 -1.70 2.74 1.01
CA LEU A 54 -1.07 2.67 -0.31
C LEU A 54 -0.39 3.99 -0.69
N VAL A 55 -1.03 5.14 -0.48
CA VAL A 55 -0.43 6.46 -0.76
C VAL A 55 0.83 6.69 0.07
N VAL A 56 0.80 6.38 1.37
CA VAL A 56 1.97 6.48 2.25
C VAL A 56 3.08 5.54 1.78
N LEU A 57 2.72 4.32 1.37
CA LEU A 57 3.66 3.33 0.89
C LEU A 57 4.28 3.72 -0.46
N THR A 58 3.50 4.33 -1.36
CA THR A 58 4.01 4.93 -2.60
C THR A 58 4.98 6.07 -2.31
N TYR A 59 4.65 6.96 -1.36
CA TYR A 59 5.55 8.03 -0.94
C TYR A 59 6.85 7.51 -0.32
N ILE A 60 6.80 6.48 0.52
CA ILE A 60 8.01 5.82 1.02
C ILE A 60 8.77 5.19 -0.15
N GLY A 61 8.06 4.53 -1.05
CA GLY A 61 8.58 3.92 -2.27
C GLY A 61 9.40 4.90 -3.11
N THR A 62 8.91 6.11 -3.35
CA THR A 62 9.66 7.13 -4.09
C THR A 62 10.95 7.56 -3.38
N ARG A 63 10.97 7.56 -2.04
CA ARG A 63 12.15 7.91 -1.24
C ARG A 63 13.18 6.79 -1.17
N VAL A 64 12.75 5.52 -1.24
CA VAL A 64 13.65 4.35 -1.26
C VAL A 64 13.96 3.84 -2.66
N HIS A 65 13.37 4.46 -3.70
CA HIS A 65 13.56 4.10 -5.09
C HIS A 65 15.06 4.20 -5.46
N PRO A 66 15.71 3.11 -5.88
CA PRO A 66 17.15 3.09 -6.15
C PRO A 66 17.54 3.85 -7.43
N GLY A 67 16.57 4.30 -8.24
CA GLY A 67 16.81 4.85 -9.57
C GLY A 67 17.19 6.33 -9.65
N MET A 68 17.13 7.11 -8.56
CA MET A 68 17.57 8.52 -8.60
C MET A 68 19.08 8.72 -8.45
N GLN A 69 19.85 7.66 -8.17
CA GLN A 69 21.30 7.79 -7.94
C GLN A 69 22.14 7.47 -9.19
N ASN A 70 21.53 6.96 -10.27
CA ASN A 70 22.26 6.58 -11.49
C ASN A 70 22.24 7.68 -12.56
N GLU A 71 21.33 8.65 -12.52
CA GLU A 71 21.28 9.73 -13.53
C GLU A 71 22.32 10.83 -13.31
N GLU A 72 22.86 11.00 -12.09
CA GLU A 72 23.94 11.98 -11.81
C GLU A 72 25.35 11.43 -12.07
N GLU A 73 25.56 10.11 -12.19
CA GLU A 73 26.86 9.53 -12.54
C GLU A 73 27.08 9.41 -14.07
N ASP A 74 26.02 9.60 -14.88
CA ASP A 74 26.03 9.50 -16.34
C ASP A 74 25.88 10.86 -17.07
N LEU A 75 25.97 12.00 -16.35
CA LEU A 75 25.93 13.38 -16.86
C LEU A 75 27.23 14.14 -16.51
#